data_AF-A0A9W8RTF7-F1
#
_entry.id   AF-A0A9W8RTF7-F1
#
_cell.length_a   1.000
_cell.length_b   1.000
_cell.length_c   1.000
_cell.angle_alpha   90.00
_cell.angle_beta   90.00
_cell.angle_gamma   90.00
#
_symmetry.space_group_name_H-M   'P 1'
#
loop_
_entity.id
_entity.type
_entity.pdbx_description
1 polymer ?
#
loop_
_entity_poly.entity_id
_entity_poly.type
_entity_poly.pdbx_seq_one_letter_code
_entity_poly.pdbx_strand_id
1 'polypeptide(L)'
;MPVGSYGKPFNTNQGGVYATWLTTEALKIYWFPRNKIPSDITSGNPNPNNWGSPATSQFVNANGNCDVGKYFKKQTIIFNTAFCGDNIDQGIWDQECKASTGYATCDAYVTNEPAAFKDSYWTIRSIKLYQ
;
A
#
# COMPACT_ATOMS: atom_id res chain seq x y z
N MET A 1 8.24 -0.63 -6.83
CA MET A 1 6.76 -0.83 -6.84
C MET A 1 6.24 -0.62 -8.26
N PRO A 2 5.12 -1.24 -8.67
CA PRO A 2 4.54 -1.03 -9.98
C PRO A 2 4.21 0.44 -10.26
N VAL A 3 4.32 0.86 -11.51
CA VAL A 3 3.94 2.23 -11.92
C VAL A 3 2.45 2.46 -11.61
N GLY A 4 2.11 3.62 -11.06
CA GLY A 4 0.73 3.98 -10.73
C GLY A 4 0.17 3.34 -9.45
N SER A 5 0.98 2.58 -8.70
CA SER A 5 0.50 1.86 -7.50
C SER A 5 0.43 2.70 -6.22
N TYR A 6 1.05 3.90 -6.19
CA TYR A 6 1.10 4.75 -5.00
C TYR A 6 1.06 6.25 -5.34
N GLY A 7 0.64 7.06 -4.36
CA GLY A 7 0.78 8.53 -4.37
C GLY A 7 0.09 9.23 -5.54
N LYS A 8 0.71 10.31 -6.03
CA LYS A 8 0.16 11.14 -7.12
C LYS A 8 -0.17 10.32 -8.39
N PRO A 9 0.69 9.44 -8.90
CA PRO A 9 0.35 8.59 -10.04
C PRO A 9 -0.85 7.67 -9.80
N PHE A 10 -1.05 7.16 -8.59
CA PHE A 10 -2.24 6.38 -8.23
C PHE A 10 -3.51 7.25 -8.30
N ASN A 11 -3.46 8.44 -7.71
CA ASN A 11 -4.59 9.37 -7.67
C ASN A 11 -4.99 9.84 -9.07
N THR A 12 -4.02 10.24 -9.90
CA THR A 12 -4.26 10.68 -11.29
C THR A 12 -4.90 9.58 -12.15
N ASN A 13 -4.59 8.31 -11.86
CA ASN A 13 -5.19 7.15 -12.54
C ASN A 13 -6.48 6.64 -11.89
N GLN A 14 -7.09 7.43 -10.99
CA GLN A 14 -8.36 7.11 -10.30
C GLN A 14 -8.26 5.86 -9.40
N GLY A 15 -7.07 5.60 -8.87
CA GLY A 15 -6.76 4.49 -7.98
C GLY A 15 -6.90 3.12 -8.63
N GLY A 16 -7.32 2.14 -7.83
CA GLY A 16 -7.46 0.75 -8.27
C GLY A 16 -7.87 -0.17 -7.13
N VAL A 17 -7.44 -1.42 -7.20
CA VAL A 17 -7.68 -2.44 -6.17
C VAL A 17 -6.35 -3.00 -5.70
N TYR A 18 -6.14 -2.96 -4.40
CA TYR A 18 -5.19 -3.83 -3.72
C TYR A 18 -5.93 -5.07 -3.21
N ALA A 19 -5.37 -6.25 -3.47
CA ALA A 19 -5.89 -7.51 -2.94
C ALA A 19 -4.77 -8.25 -2.21
N THR A 20 -5.06 -8.66 -0.99
CA THR A 20 -4.15 -9.46 -0.17
C THR A 20 -4.69 -10.88 -0.09
N TRP A 21 -3.91 -11.84 -0.55
CA TRP A 21 -4.19 -13.25 -0.40
C TRP A 21 -3.27 -13.83 0.67
N LEU A 22 -3.85 -14.20 1.81
CA LEU A 22 -3.14 -14.77 2.95
C LEU A 22 -3.66 -16.19 3.21
N THR A 23 -2.76 -17.16 3.14
CA THR A 23 -2.98 -18.56 3.51
C THR A 23 -1.90 -18.99 4.50
N THR A 24 -1.93 -20.27 4.93
CA THR A 24 -0.82 -20.85 5.71
C THR A 24 0.47 -21.02 4.90
N GLU A 25 0.38 -20.98 3.58
CA GLU A 25 1.49 -21.23 2.64
C GLU A 25 2.07 -19.95 2.03
N ALA A 26 1.24 -18.90 1.91
CA ALA A 26 1.60 -17.72 1.16
C ALA A 26 0.91 -16.45 1.66
N LEU A 27 1.67 -15.35 1.64
CA LEU A 27 1.15 -13.98 1.67
C LEU A 27 1.51 -13.33 0.34
N LYS A 28 0.48 -12.99 -0.45
CA LYS A 28 0.65 -12.35 -1.76
C LYS A 28 -0.14 -11.06 -1.80
N ILE A 29 0.49 -10.00 -2.32
CA ILE A 29 -0.15 -8.69 -2.47
C ILE A 29 -0.24 -8.37 -3.97
N TYR A 30 -1.45 -8.10 -4.43
CA TYR A 30 -1.76 -7.76 -5.81
C TYR A 30 -2.12 -6.29 -5.91
N TRP A 31 -1.76 -5.69 -7.04
CA TRP A 31 -2.16 -4.35 -7.44
C TRP A 31 -2.82 -4.43 -8.82
N PHE A 32 -4.05 -3.94 -8.90
CA PHE A 32 -4.79 -3.81 -10.15
C PHE A 32 -5.12 -2.34 -10.40
N PRO A 33 -4.57 -1.70 -11.44
CA PRO A 33 -4.96 -0.35 -11.79
C PRO A 33 -6.44 -0.31 -12.20
N ARG A 34 -7.10 0.85 -12.04
CA ARG A 34 -8.55 1.03 -12.25
C ARG A 34 -9.11 0.35 -13.49
N ASN A 35 -8.39 0.42 -14.61
CA ASN A 35 -8.80 -0.10 -15.92
C ASN A 35 -8.43 -1.58 -16.18
N LYS A 36 -7.81 -2.27 -15.21
CA LYS A 36 -7.41 -3.68 -15.29
C LYS A 36 -7.83 -4.48 -14.06
N ILE A 37 -8.89 -4.06 -13.38
CA ILE A 37 -9.46 -4.84 -12.27
C ILE A 37 -10.08 -6.12 -12.83
N PRO A 38 -9.66 -7.30 -12.36
CA PRO A 38 -10.26 -8.58 -12.75
C PRO A 38 -11.78 -8.63 -12.51
N SER A 39 -12.52 -9.22 -13.44
CA SER A 39 -14.00 -9.25 -13.42
C SER A 39 -14.56 -10.06 -12.25
N ASP A 40 -13.84 -11.10 -11.83
CA ASP A 40 -14.13 -11.93 -10.68
C ASP A 40 -14.12 -11.11 -9.37
N ILE A 41 -13.23 -10.12 -9.22
CA ILE A 41 -13.25 -9.16 -8.11
C ILE A 41 -14.51 -8.28 -8.19
N THR A 42 -14.82 -7.74 -9.38
CA THR A 42 -15.97 -6.83 -9.54
C THR A 42 -17.32 -7.52 -9.35
N SER A 43 -17.41 -8.80 -9.71
CA SER A 43 -18.60 -9.66 -9.52
C SER A 43 -18.69 -10.26 -8.11
N GLY A 44 -17.68 -10.06 -7.26
CA GLY A 44 -17.68 -10.54 -5.87
C GLY A 44 -17.34 -12.03 -5.72
N ASN A 45 -16.72 -12.66 -6.72
CA ASN A 45 -16.29 -14.07 -6.71
C ASN A 45 -14.80 -14.19 -7.02
N PRO A 46 -13.90 -13.56 -6.23
CA PRO A 46 -12.47 -13.51 -6.55
C PRO A 46 -11.82 -14.90 -6.58
N ASN A 47 -11.00 -15.16 -7.60
CA ASN A 47 -10.18 -16.35 -7.74
C ASN A 47 -8.70 -15.95 -7.96
N PRO A 48 -7.90 -15.87 -6.88
CA PRO A 48 -6.49 -15.46 -6.94
C PRO A 48 -5.60 -16.30 -7.86
N ASN A 49 -5.96 -17.56 -8.14
CA ASN A 49 -5.18 -18.43 -9.03
C ASN A 49 -5.15 -17.92 -10.48
N ASN A 50 -6.13 -17.09 -10.88
CA ASN A 50 -6.24 -16.52 -12.22
C ASN A 50 -5.57 -15.15 -12.36
N TRP A 51 -5.02 -14.58 -11.28
CA TRP A 51 -4.46 -13.22 -11.29
C TRP A 51 -2.98 -13.17 -11.71
N GLY A 52 -2.34 -14.32 -11.92
CA GLY A 52 -0.93 -14.41 -12.26
C GLY A 52 0.01 -14.06 -11.09
N SER A 53 1.22 -13.62 -11.42
CA SER A 53 2.22 -13.28 -10.42
C SER A 53 1.88 -11.97 -9.68
N PRO A 54 2.04 -11.91 -8.35
CA PRO A 54 1.81 -10.68 -7.58
C PRO A 54 2.71 -9.55 -8.07
N ALA A 55 2.12 -8.40 -8.38
CA ALA A 55 2.86 -7.27 -8.93
C ALA A 55 3.74 -6.56 -7.88
N THR A 56 3.50 -6.77 -6.58
CA THR A 56 4.21 -6.02 -5.51
C THR A 56 5.14 -6.91 -4.70
N SER A 57 4.63 -7.93 -4.00
CA SER A 57 5.42 -8.77 -3.09
C SER A 57 4.76 -10.13 -2.87
N GLN A 58 5.59 -11.13 -2.60
CA GLN A 58 5.16 -12.46 -2.17
C GLN A 58 6.09 -13.02 -1.09
N PHE A 59 5.49 -13.64 -0.08
CA PHE A 59 6.16 -14.49 0.90
C PHE A 59 5.55 -15.88 0.77
N VAL A 60 6.39 -16.90 0.59
CA VAL A 60 5.94 -18.27 0.34
C VAL A 60 6.80 -19.27 1.10
N ASN A 61 6.17 -20.30 1.65
CA ASN A 61 6.86 -21.39 2.35
C ASN A 61 7.82 -22.16 1.43
N ALA A 62 7.44 -22.34 0.16
CA ALA A 62 8.14 -23.18 -0.80
C ALA A 62 9.61 -22.79 -1.05
N ASN A 63 10.00 -21.55 -0.73
CA ASN A 63 11.38 -21.08 -0.87
C ASN A 63 12.20 -21.24 0.44
N GLY A 64 11.67 -21.97 1.42
CA GLY A 64 12.37 -22.39 2.65
C GLY A 64 12.61 -21.31 3.71
N ASN A 65 12.35 -20.04 3.38
CA ASN A 65 12.82 -18.90 4.18
C ASN A 65 11.70 -18.14 4.93
N CYS A 66 10.45 -18.59 4.87
CA CYS A 66 9.34 -17.94 5.58
C CYS A 66 8.24 -18.97 5.88
N ASP A 67 7.98 -19.26 7.15
CA ASP A 67 6.80 -20.01 7.57
C ASP A 67 5.63 -19.03 7.75
N VAL A 68 4.86 -18.83 6.68
CA VAL A 68 3.79 -17.83 6.64
C VAL A 68 2.73 -18.14 7.70
N GLY A 69 2.32 -19.41 7.81
CA GLY A 69 1.34 -19.85 8.80
C GLY A 69 1.79 -19.61 10.24
N LYS A 70 3.10 -19.65 10.53
CA LYS A 70 3.66 -19.32 11.85
C LYS A 70 3.70 -17.82 12.12
N TYR A 71 4.12 -17.00 11.16
CA TYR A 71 4.36 -15.58 11.40
C TYR A 71 3.13 -14.69 11.18
N PHE A 72 2.24 -15.04 10.27
CA PHE A 72 1.06 -14.25 9.92
C PHE A 72 -0.20 -14.91 10.47
N LYS A 73 -0.64 -14.43 11.64
CA LYS A 73 -1.85 -14.90 12.34
C LYS A 73 -3.07 -14.05 11.98
N LYS A 74 -4.06 -13.99 12.88
CA LYS A 74 -5.21 -13.09 12.77
C LYS A 74 -4.72 -11.64 12.63
N GLN A 75 -4.99 -11.04 11.48
CA GLN A 75 -4.60 -9.68 11.16
C GLN A 75 -5.74 -8.70 11.43
N THR A 76 -5.39 -7.45 11.71
CA THR A 76 -6.33 -6.32 11.77
C THR A 76 -6.04 -5.38 10.61
N ILE A 77 -7.08 -4.95 9.90
CA ILE A 77 -6.95 -3.95 8.83
C ILE A 77 -6.88 -2.57 9.47
N ILE A 78 -5.81 -1.82 9.20
CA ILE A 78 -5.57 -0.47 9.73
C ILE A 78 -5.35 0.48 8.55
N PHE A 79 -6.10 1.59 8.53
CA PHE A 79 -5.82 2.73 7.66
C PHE A 79 -5.29 3.86 8.54
N ASN A 80 -4.11 4.37 8.20
CA ASN A 80 -3.44 5.41 8.96
C ASN A 80 -2.69 6.35 8.01
N THR A 81 -2.70 7.64 8.33
CA THR A 81 -1.82 8.65 7.74
C THR A 81 -1.12 9.35 8.89
N ALA A 82 0.14 9.01 9.11
CA ALA A 82 1.00 9.67 10.08
C ALA A 82 1.99 10.59 9.37
N PHE A 83 2.51 11.56 10.12
CA PHE A 83 3.53 12.49 9.66
C PHE A 83 4.80 12.30 10.48
N CYS A 84 5.94 12.44 9.82
CA CYS A 84 7.26 12.37 10.45
C CYS A 84 7.47 11.06 11.24
N GLY A 85 8.19 11.13 12.37
CA GLY A 85 8.49 9.97 13.20
C GLY A 85 9.53 9.04 12.58
N ASP A 86 9.66 7.83 13.13
CA ASP A 86 10.77 6.92 12.84
C ASP A 86 10.94 6.56 11.36
N ASN A 87 9.86 6.61 10.57
CA ASN A 87 9.89 6.29 9.14
C ASN A 87 10.29 7.48 8.24
N ILE A 88 10.15 8.71 8.73
CA ILE A 88 10.66 9.93 8.09
C ILE A 88 11.44 10.66 9.18
N ASP A 89 12.53 10.04 9.61
CA ASP A 89 13.46 10.62 10.55
C ASP A 89 14.19 11.82 9.92
N GLN A 90 15.03 12.47 10.71
CA GLN A 90 15.77 13.63 10.22
C GLN A 90 16.71 13.28 9.05
N GLY A 91 17.26 12.06 9.01
CA GLY A 91 18.15 11.62 7.94
C GLY A 91 17.42 11.49 6.60
N ILE A 92 16.27 10.82 6.59
CA ILE A 92 15.42 10.69 5.40
C ILE A 92 14.89 12.07 4.99
N TRP A 93 14.46 12.89 5.95
CA TRP A 93 13.98 14.25 5.68
C TRP A 93 15.05 15.11 4.97
N ASP A 94 16.26 15.12 5.51
CA ASP A 94 17.38 15.89 4.94
C ASP A 94 17.71 15.42 3.52
N GLN A 95 17.62 14.11 3.25
CA GLN A 95 17.91 13.53 1.95
C GLN A 95 16.82 13.80 0.91
N GLU A 96 15.54 13.63 1.27
CA GLU A 96 14.45 13.53 0.29
C GLU A 96 13.55 14.78 0.24
N CYS A 97 13.41 15.52 1.34
CA CYS A 97 12.36 16.53 1.50
C CYS A 97 12.88 17.94 1.77
N LYS A 98 14.00 18.09 2.47
CA LYS A 98 14.51 19.41 2.89
C LYS A 98 14.74 20.36 1.72
N ALA A 99 15.36 19.89 0.65
CA ALA A 99 15.64 20.72 -0.52
C ALA A 99 14.37 21.17 -1.25
N SER A 100 13.35 20.31 -1.34
CA SER A 100 12.11 20.59 -2.07
C SER A 100 11.10 21.39 -1.25
N THR A 101 11.15 21.26 0.08
CA THR A 101 10.24 21.97 1.00
C THR A 101 10.83 23.28 1.51
N GLY A 102 12.16 23.38 1.63
CA GLY A 102 12.85 24.52 2.25
C GLY A 102 12.85 24.51 3.78
N TYR A 103 12.28 23.48 4.41
CA TYR A 103 12.18 23.37 5.87
C TYR A 103 13.28 22.48 6.45
N ALA A 104 13.85 22.93 7.57
CA ALA A 104 14.95 22.23 8.24
C ALA A 104 14.53 20.86 8.80
N THR A 105 13.30 20.72 9.28
CA THR A 105 12.77 19.49 9.87
C THR A 105 11.39 19.15 9.34
N CYS A 106 11.03 17.87 9.39
CA CYS A 106 9.70 17.39 9.00
C CYS A 106 8.60 18.05 9.84
N ASP A 107 8.78 18.12 11.16
CA ASP A 107 7.79 18.70 12.07
C ASP A 107 7.52 20.18 11.76
N ALA A 108 8.57 20.93 11.41
CA ALA A 108 8.43 22.33 11.04
C ALA A 108 7.61 22.49 9.76
N TYR A 109 7.83 21.64 8.75
CA TYR A 109 7.03 21.68 7.53
C TYR A 109 5.57 21.31 7.78
N VAL A 110 5.33 20.20 8.47
CA VAL A 110 3.97 19.68 8.72
C VAL A 110 3.15 20.67 9.54
N THR A 111 3.78 21.35 10.51
CA THR A 111 3.12 22.34 11.36
C THR A 111 2.77 23.62 10.60
N ASN A 112 3.65 24.08 9.71
CA ASN A 112 3.53 25.41 9.09
C ASN A 112 2.90 25.40 7.68
N GLU A 113 2.83 24.25 7.01
CA GLU A 113 2.33 24.12 5.63
C GLU A 113 1.08 23.22 5.52
N PRO A 114 -0.03 23.52 6.22
CA PRO A 114 -1.21 22.65 6.23
C PRO A 114 -1.81 22.45 4.82
N ALA A 115 -1.69 23.44 3.94
CA ALA A 115 -2.20 23.38 2.57
C ALA A 115 -1.47 22.33 1.71
N ALA A 116 -0.24 21.94 2.06
CA ALA A 116 0.53 20.94 1.34
C ALA A 116 -0.11 19.53 1.43
N PHE A 117 -0.94 19.28 2.45
CA PHE A 117 -1.52 17.97 2.74
C PHE A 117 -2.96 17.82 2.28
N LYS A 118 -3.48 18.74 1.46
CA LYS A 118 -4.85 18.68 0.93
C LYS A 118 -5.18 17.38 0.19
N ASP A 119 -4.17 16.74 -0.39
CA ASP A 119 -4.29 15.48 -1.15
C ASP A 119 -3.92 14.23 -0.31
N SER A 120 -3.67 14.41 0.99
CA SER A 120 -3.28 13.35 1.93
C SER A 120 -4.49 12.73 2.64
N TYR A 121 -5.39 12.10 1.88
CA TYR A 121 -6.59 11.45 2.40
C TYR A 121 -6.87 10.12 1.69
N TRP A 122 -7.72 9.29 2.31
CA TRP A 122 -8.19 8.04 1.73
C TRP A 122 -9.62 8.18 1.22
N THR A 123 -9.87 7.80 -0.03
CA THR A 123 -11.23 7.53 -0.54
C THR A 123 -11.37 6.04 -0.81
N ILE A 124 -12.12 5.36 0.05
CA ILE A 124 -12.25 3.90 0.00
C ILE A 124 -13.64 3.55 -0.52
N ARG A 125 -13.69 2.95 -1.72
CA ARG A 125 -14.96 2.51 -2.32
C ARG A 125 -15.58 1.32 -1.60
N SER A 126 -14.77 0.34 -1.22
CA SER A 126 -15.22 -0.87 -0.53
C SER A 126 -14.05 -1.61 0.09
N ILE A 127 -14.32 -2.26 1.21
CA ILE A 127 -13.46 -3.28 1.80
C ILE A 127 -14.29 -4.57 1.80
N LYS A 128 -13.74 -5.65 1.24
CA LYS A 128 -14.41 -6.95 1.16
C LYS A 128 -13.44 -8.03 1.64
N LEU A 129 -13.95 -8.94 2.46
CA LEU A 129 -13.21 -10.11 2.92
C LEU A 129 -13.87 -11.37 2.37
N TYR A 130 -13.05 -12.35 2.02
CA TYR A 130 -13.44 -13.64 1.47
C TYR A 130 -12.67 -14.73 2.20
N GLN A 131 -13.24 -15.93 2.30
CA GLN A 131 -12.64 -17.09 2.94
C GLN A 131 -12.82 -18.32 2.05
#